data_AF-A0A9W6WSP9-F1
#
_entry.id   AF-A0A9W6WSP9-F1
#
_cell.length_a   1.000
_cell.length_b   1.000
_cell.length_c   1.000
_cell.angle_alpha   90.00
_cell.angle_beta   90.00
_cell.angle_gamma   90.00
#
_symmetry.space_group_name_H-M   'P 1'
#
loop_
_entity.id
_entity.type
_entity.pdbx_description
1 polymer ?
#
loop_
_entity_poly.entity_id
_entity_poly.type
_entity_poly.pdbx_seq_one_letter_code
_entity_poly.pdbx_strand_id
1 'polypeptide(L)'
;MVNAVTAIMEYAMPLVDDLLTDMEMYLLYRSLDAASGFWAVMMTQRAWKISAFVRPLGHFEWLRLPFGLKNAPMIYQRMIDNALWGFVQPRGGWSSFAERVRKAEAVDTAIGGSPTDTAIHSRTRFEADRESSDTPDSLSAVVNDPRGDMFSSGEADQSSLVPGFERRSFVDDICFGESFDAYLETLDRLLSRFEECQISVSFTKIMFVQPTVDFLSHAMSREGLRADEKKLKAITELPFPRTIKGVQAFLGALNYYSRFIQDIAVYGAALYDFGPGGDLSTAKRSFAAL
;
A
#
# COMPACT_ATOMS: atom_id res chain seq x y z
N MET A 1 11.22 -4.26 -17.20
CA MET A 1 12.52 -4.95 -16.96
C MET A 1 12.90 -4.94 -15.48
N VAL A 2 12.78 -3.82 -14.76
CA VAL A 2 13.06 -3.72 -13.30
C VAL A 2 12.35 -4.81 -12.48
N ASN A 3 11.02 -4.92 -12.56
CA ASN A 3 10.27 -5.93 -11.80
C ASN A 3 10.66 -7.40 -12.08
N ALA A 4 11.31 -7.68 -13.21
CA ALA A 4 11.74 -9.03 -13.56
C ALA A 4 13.04 -9.43 -12.86
N VAL A 5 13.89 -8.45 -12.52
CA VAL A 5 15.18 -8.64 -11.84
C VAL A 5 15.13 -8.31 -10.34
N THR A 6 14.07 -7.65 -9.89
CA THR A 6 13.83 -7.38 -8.47
C THR A 6 13.34 -8.63 -7.75
N ALA A 7 14.10 -9.06 -6.74
CA ALA A 7 13.67 -10.11 -5.81
C ALA A 7 12.39 -9.70 -5.09
N ILE A 8 11.47 -10.65 -4.95
CA ILE A 8 10.20 -10.43 -4.23
C ILE A 8 10.51 -10.23 -2.76
N MET A 9 9.94 -9.20 -2.15
CA MET A 9 10.02 -9.00 -0.72
C MET A 9 9.26 -10.12 0.01
N GLU A 10 9.87 -10.72 1.03
CA GLU A 10 9.18 -11.65 1.91
C GLU A 10 8.43 -10.85 2.98
N TYR A 11 7.16 -10.59 2.73
CA TYR A 11 6.27 -9.98 3.71
C TYR A 11 4.85 -10.49 3.49
N ALA A 12 4.24 -10.98 4.56
CA ALA A 12 2.90 -11.55 4.49
C ALA A 12 1.88 -10.42 4.47
N MET A 13 1.30 -10.17 3.30
CA MET A 13 0.12 -9.30 3.21
C MET A 13 -1.04 -9.95 3.97
N PRO A 14 -1.84 -9.19 4.73
CA PRO A 14 -3.01 -9.74 5.37
C PRO A 14 -4.00 -10.24 4.33
N LEU A 15 -4.71 -11.32 4.66
CA LEU A 15 -5.82 -11.77 3.83
C LEU A 15 -7.01 -10.85 4.07
N VAL A 16 -7.68 -10.46 2.99
CA VAL A 16 -8.91 -9.65 3.07
C VAL A 16 -9.91 -10.29 4.03
N ASP A 17 -9.99 -11.62 4.02
CA ASP A 17 -10.91 -12.35 4.87
C ASP A 17 -10.63 -12.15 6.37
N ASP A 18 -9.35 -12.13 6.77
CA ASP A 18 -8.93 -11.92 8.15
C ASP A 18 -9.26 -10.49 8.59
N LEU A 19 -9.04 -9.50 7.71
CA LEU A 19 -9.34 -8.09 7.98
C LEU A 19 -10.84 -7.81 8.19
N LEU A 20 -11.69 -8.61 7.55
CA LEU A 20 -13.15 -8.49 7.62
C LEU A 20 -13.77 -9.25 8.80
N THR A 21 -12.98 -10.03 9.54
CA THR A 21 -13.47 -10.84 10.66
C THR A 21 -13.93 -9.95 11.83
N ASP A 22 -15.04 -10.32 12.46
CA ASP A 22 -15.66 -9.61 13.59
C ASP A 22 -16.00 -8.13 13.33
N MET A 23 -16.04 -7.72 12.05
CA MET A 23 -16.44 -6.35 11.71
C MET A 23 -17.89 -6.09 12.12
N GLU A 24 -18.80 -7.08 11.99
CA GLU A 24 -20.21 -6.94 12.35
C GLU A 24 -20.49 -6.53 13.80
N MET A 25 -19.51 -6.67 14.71
CA MET A 25 -19.64 -6.32 16.12
C MET A 25 -19.70 -4.81 16.36
N TYR A 26 -19.26 -4.01 15.39
CA TYR A 26 -19.15 -2.57 15.55
C TYR A 26 -20.46 -1.83 15.22
N LEU A 27 -20.70 -0.78 16.00
CA LEU A 27 -21.90 0.05 15.85
C LEU A 27 -21.80 1.03 14.68
N LEU A 28 -20.60 1.53 14.44
CA LEU A 28 -20.32 2.63 13.52
C LEU A 28 -18.99 2.33 12.86
N TYR A 29 -18.97 2.42 11.54
CA TYR A 29 -17.77 2.15 10.74
C TYR A 29 -17.23 3.44 10.14
N ARG A 30 -15.93 3.42 9.84
CA ARG A 30 -15.21 4.52 9.19
C ARG A 30 -14.18 3.95 8.25
N SER A 31 -14.04 4.56 7.08
CA SER A 31 -12.98 4.24 6.13
C SER A 31 -12.10 5.47 5.93
N LEU A 32 -10.78 5.28 5.96
CA LEU A 32 -9.78 6.29 5.62
C LEU A 32 -8.96 5.78 4.44
N ASP A 33 -8.69 6.68 3.50
CA ASP A 33 -7.83 6.47 2.33
C ASP A 33 -6.58 7.32 2.53
N ALA A 34 -5.43 6.67 2.70
CA ALA A 34 -4.14 7.36 2.71
C ALA A 34 -3.88 7.94 1.30
N ALA A 35 -3.83 9.27 1.21
CA ALA A 35 -3.67 9.95 -0.08
C ALA A 35 -2.23 9.79 -0.58
N SER A 36 -2.07 9.31 -1.82
CA SER A 36 -0.75 9.20 -2.48
C SER A 36 0.26 8.41 -1.64
N GLY A 37 -0.20 7.36 -0.96
CA GLY A 37 0.54 6.67 0.11
C GLY A 37 1.98 6.33 -0.25
N PHE A 38 2.20 5.75 -1.43
CA PHE A 38 3.56 5.36 -1.84
C PHE A 38 4.55 6.52 -1.84
N TRP A 39 4.13 7.76 -2.13
CA TRP A 39 5.06 8.89 -2.15
C TRP A 39 5.54 9.32 -0.76
N ALA A 40 4.88 8.89 0.32
CA ALA A 40 5.41 9.07 1.67
C ALA A 40 6.74 8.31 1.87
N VAL A 41 6.94 7.21 1.14
CA VAL A 41 8.15 6.39 1.23
C VAL A 41 9.26 7.00 0.37
N MET A 42 10.32 7.47 1.01
CA MET A 42 11.54 7.87 0.33
C MET A 42 12.31 6.65 -0.16
N MET A 43 12.85 6.74 -1.37
CA MET A 43 13.62 5.66 -1.96
C MET A 43 15.11 5.80 -1.58
N THR A 44 15.85 4.70 -1.54
CA THR A 44 17.31 4.74 -1.34
C THR A 44 18.02 5.14 -2.64
N GLN A 45 19.25 5.65 -2.56
CA GLN A 45 19.99 6.10 -3.76
C GLN A 45 20.18 4.94 -4.75
N ARG A 46 20.41 3.73 -4.23
CA ARG A 46 20.46 2.50 -5.03
C ARG A 46 19.14 2.27 -5.79
N ALA A 47 18.01 2.46 -5.13
CA ALA A 47 16.69 2.23 -5.72
C ALA A 47 16.33 3.30 -6.76
N TRP A 48 16.76 4.55 -6.58
CA TRP A 48 16.61 5.64 -7.56
C TRP A 48 17.29 5.28 -8.89
N LYS A 49 18.58 4.91 -8.81
CA LYS A 49 19.41 4.57 -9.98
C LYS A 49 18.86 3.38 -10.77
N ILE A 50 18.28 2.39 -10.08
CA ILE A 50 17.68 1.21 -10.73
C ILE A 50 16.30 1.52 -11.34
N SER A 51 15.55 2.46 -10.77
CA SER A 51 14.21 2.82 -11.22
C SER A 51 14.17 4.01 -12.19
N ALA A 52 15.33 4.52 -12.59
CA ALA A 52 15.47 5.60 -13.56
C ALA A 52 14.76 5.26 -14.88
N PHE A 53 14.14 6.28 -15.49
CA PHE A 53 13.42 6.15 -16.74
C PHE A 53 13.78 7.27 -17.71
N VAL A 54 13.58 6.99 -18.99
CA VAL A 54 13.91 7.91 -20.08
C VAL A 54 12.63 8.57 -20.58
N ARG A 55 12.67 9.89 -20.73
CA ARG A 55 11.69 10.67 -21.50
C ARG A 55 12.39 11.31 -22.68
N PRO A 56 11.67 11.80 -23.71
CA PRO A 56 12.27 12.44 -24.88
C PRO A 56 13.25 13.59 -24.58
N LEU A 57 13.13 14.21 -23.39
CA LEU A 57 13.93 15.35 -22.96
C LEU A 57 14.98 15.01 -21.89
N GLY A 58 15.20 13.73 -21.56
CA GLY A 58 16.25 13.34 -20.63
C GLY A 58 15.95 12.12 -19.77
N HIS A 59 16.85 11.89 -18.82
CA HIS A 59 16.74 10.84 -17.80
C HIS A 59 16.13 11.41 -16.53
N PHE A 60 15.20 10.67 -15.94
CA PHE A 60 14.50 11.06 -14.72
C PHE A 60 14.58 9.91 -13.71
N GLU A 61 14.72 10.28 -12.45
CA GLU A 61 14.82 9.35 -11.32
C GLU A 61 13.69 9.61 -10.33
N TRP A 62 13.29 8.56 -9.61
CA TRP A 62 12.24 8.64 -8.60
C TRP A 62 12.84 8.84 -7.22
N LEU A 63 12.64 10.00 -6.59
CA LEU A 63 13.09 10.24 -5.21
C LEU A 63 12.21 9.53 -4.17
N ARG A 64 10.93 9.32 -4.50
CA ARG A 64 9.90 8.68 -3.68
C ARG A 64 9.37 7.45 -4.38
N LEU A 65 8.85 6.48 -3.63
CA LEU A 65 8.43 5.17 -4.14
C LEU A 65 7.33 5.33 -5.21
N PRO A 66 7.61 4.97 -6.47
CA PRO A 66 6.64 5.14 -7.54
C PRO A 66 5.67 3.96 -7.64
N PHE A 67 4.52 4.22 -8.27
CA PHE A 67 3.61 3.18 -8.68
C PHE A 67 4.26 2.22 -9.69
N GLY A 68 3.86 0.95 -9.64
CA GLY A 68 4.26 -0.06 -10.61
C GLY A 68 5.53 -0.85 -10.25
N LEU A 69 6.24 -0.51 -9.17
CA LEU A 69 7.30 -1.37 -8.64
C LEU A 69 6.69 -2.57 -7.91
N LYS A 70 7.25 -3.76 -8.16
CA LYS A 70 6.73 -5.04 -7.67
C LYS A 70 6.54 -5.09 -6.14
N ASN A 71 7.47 -4.51 -5.39
CA ASN A 71 7.46 -4.55 -3.93
C ASN A 71 6.78 -3.32 -3.30
N ALA A 72 6.33 -2.33 -4.09
CA ALA A 72 5.81 -1.08 -3.55
C ALA A 72 4.63 -1.27 -2.59
N PRO A 73 3.61 -2.10 -2.90
CA PRO A 73 2.50 -2.32 -1.96
C PRO A 73 2.94 -2.95 -0.64
N MET A 74 3.93 -3.85 -0.68
CA MET A 74 4.40 -4.57 0.51
C MET A 74 5.25 -3.67 1.41
N ILE A 75 6.10 -2.84 0.81
CA ILE A 75 6.88 -1.82 1.54
C ILE A 75 5.91 -0.85 2.23
N TYR A 76 4.89 -0.42 1.51
CA TYR A 76 3.92 0.52 2.04
C TYR A 76 3.03 -0.08 3.13
N GLN A 77 2.49 -1.28 2.92
CA GLN A 77 1.74 -2.01 3.96
C GLN A 77 2.60 -2.17 5.21
N ARG A 78 3.87 -2.56 5.08
CA ARG A 78 4.77 -2.69 6.23
C ARG A 78 5.00 -1.35 6.94
N MET A 79 5.04 -0.25 6.22
CA MET A 79 5.12 1.08 6.82
C MET A 79 3.84 1.43 7.59
N ILE A 80 2.67 1.18 7.00
CA ILE A 80 1.37 1.37 7.65
C ILE A 80 1.25 0.50 8.90
N ASP A 81 1.63 -0.78 8.81
CA ASP A 81 1.65 -1.68 9.96
C ASP A 81 2.59 -1.16 11.05
N ASN A 82 3.78 -0.70 10.70
CA ASN A 82 4.69 -0.13 11.69
C ASN A 82 4.12 1.14 12.35
N ALA A 83 3.40 1.97 11.60
CA ALA A 83 2.74 3.17 12.12
C ALA A 83 1.57 2.81 13.04
N LEU A 84 0.69 1.91 12.61
CA LEU A 84 -0.52 1.53 13.34
C LEU A 84 -0.24 0.67 14.58
N TRP A 85 0.81 -0.15 14.56
CA TRP A 85 1.01 -1.15 15.62
C TRP A 85 2.21 -0.87 16.50
N GLY A 86 3.08 0.04 16.07
CA GLY A 86 4.32 0.28 16.79
C GLY A 86 5.25 -0.94 16.83
N PHE A 87 5.13 -1.89 15.88
CA PHE A 87 5.98 -3.09 15.91
C PHE A 87 7.47 -2.76 15.77
N VAL A 88 7.80 -1.78 14.92
CA VAL A 88 9.18 -1.36 14.68
C VAL A 88 9.22 0.14 14.40
N GLN A 89 10.12 0.86 15.06
CA GLN A 89 10.38 2.28 14.81
C GLN A 89 11.81 2.50 14.29
N PRO A 90 12.08 3.61 13.57
CA PRO A 90 13.45 4.05 13.31
C PRO A 90 14.22 4.22 14.62
N ARG A 91 15.56 4.09 14.59
CA ARG A 91 16.36 4.28 15.81
C ARG A 91 16.22 5.71 16.32
N GLY A 92 15.84 5.83 17.59
CA GLY A 92 15.51 7.10 18.24
C GLY A 92 14.07 7.59 18.01
N GLY A 93 13.22 6.76 17.40
CA GLY A 93 11.79 6.99 17.24
C GLY A 93 11.36 7.88 16.08
N TRP A 94 10.06 7.89 15.84
CA TRP A 94 9.43 8.58 14.71
C TRP A 94 9.61 10.09 14.75
N SER A 95 9.43 10.72 15.92
CA SER A 95 9.57 12.18 16.04
C SER A 95 10.99 12.65 15.73
N SER A 96 12.03 11.91 16.19
CA SER A 96 13.43 12.21 15.85
C SER A 96 13.72 12.00 14.36
N PHE A 97 13.19 10.92 13.77
CA PHE A 97 13.34 10.67 12.34
C PHE A 97 12.70 11.79 11.51
N ALA A 98 11.47 12.18 11.82
CA ALA A 98 10.76 13.26 11.14
C ALA A 98 11.47 14.62 11.26
N GLU A 99 12.09 14.92 12.40
CA GLU A 99 12.92 16.12 12.56
C GLU A 99 14.18 16.07 11.67
N ARG A 100 14.86 14.92 11.59
CA ARG A 100 16.03 14.76 10.71
C ARG A 100 15.66 14.95 9.24
N VAL A 101 14.53 14.40 8.81
CA VAL A 101 14.01 14.56 7.45
C VAL A 101 13.72 16.03 7.16
N ARG A 102 12.94 16.71 8.02
CA ARG A 102 12.62 18.15 7.85
C ARG A 102 13.87 19.02 7.80
N LYS A 103 14.86 18.73 8.65
CA LYS A 103 16.14 19.45 8.64
C LYS A 103 16.91 19.25 7.33
N ALA A 104 16.94 18.02 6.82
CA ALA A 104 17.58 17.72 5.55
C ALA A 104 16.88 18.42 4.37
N GLU A 105 15.55 18.36 4.30
CA GLU A 105 14.76 19.06 3.28
C GLU A 105 14.96 20.59 3.32
N ALA A 106 15.08 21.17 4.51
CA ALA A 106 15.36 22.61 4.67
C ALA A 106 16.76 23.01 4.17
N VAL A 107 17.77 22.16 4.40
CA VAL A 107 19.14 22.38 3.90
C VAL A 107 19.14 22.33 2.37
N ASP A 108 18.52 21.32 1.78
CA ASP A 108 18.51 21.15 0.32
C ASP A 108 17.70 22.28 -0.35
N THR A 109 16.61 22.76 0.27
CA THR A 109 15.85 23.94 -0.20
C THR A 109 16.68 25.23 -0.13
N ALA A 110 17.47 25.43 0.94
CA ALA A 110 18.33 26.60 1.08
C ALA A 110 19.48 26.62 0.06
N ILE A 111 20.00 25.44 -0.31
CA ILE A 111 21.04 25.29 -1.33
C ILE A 111 20.44 25.50 -2.74
N GLY A 112 19.24 25.00 -3.01
CA GLY A 112 18.53 25.18 -4.29
C GLY A 112 17.99 26.59 -4.54
N GLY A 113 17.91 27.44 -3.50
CA GLY A 113 17.36 28.79 -3.56
C GLY A 113 18.35 29.93 -3.84
N SER A 114 19.65 29.65 -4.04
CA SER A 114 20.66 30.68 -4.34
C SER A 114 20.99 30.73 -5.83
N PRO A 115 20.48 31.69 -6.62
CA PRO A 115 21.09 32.04 -7.89
C PRO A 115 22.36 32.85 -7.60
N THR A 116 23.45 32.17 -7.27
CA THR A 116 24.77 32.79 -7.40
C THR A 116 25.13 32.85 -8.87
N ASP A 117 24.63 33.92 -9.50
CA ASP A 117 25.14 34.50 -10.73
C ASP A 117 26.64 34.80 -10.52
N THR A 118 27.53 33.85 -10.81
CA THR A 118 28.95 34.08 -11.12
C THR A 118 29.69 32.77 -11.39
N ALA A 119 29.48 32.18 -12.55
CA ALA A 119 30.53 31.44 -13.26
C ALA A 119 30.11 31.18 -14.71
N ILE A 120 30.79 31.86 -15.64
CA ILE A 120 30.79 31.51 -17.06
C ILE A 120 31.53 30.18 -17.18
N HIS A 121 30.81 29.07 -17.11
CA HIS A 121 31.25 27.80 -17.66
C HIS A 121 30.12 27.21 -18.48
N SER A 122 30.47 26.76 -19.69
CA SER A 122 29.65 26.04 -20.65
C SER A 122 29.26 24.67 -20.12
N ARG A 123 28.58 24.62 -18.97
CA ARG A 123 28.11 23.39 -18.36
C ARG A 123 26.76 23.05 -18.95
N THR A 124 26.64 21.86 -19.52
CA THR A 124 25.36 21.38 -20.02
C THR A 124 24.45 21.00 -18.85
N ARG A 125 23.14 21.14 -19.01
CA ARG A 125 22.16 20.68 -17.99
C ARG A 125 22.38 19.20 -17.63
N PHE A 126 22.80 18.37 -18.60
CA PHE A 126 23.12 16.96 -18.37
C PHE A 126 24.33 16.73 -17.46
N GLU A 127 25.36 17.57 -17.52
CA GLU A 127 26.51 17.52 -16.60
C GLU A 127 26.15 18.05 -15.21
N ALA A 128 25.23 19.02 -15.14
CA ALA A 128 24.59 19.44 -13.89
C ALA A 128 23.88 18.28 -13.20
N ASP A 129 22.97 17.63 -13.92
CA ASP A 129 22.16 16.54 -13.40
C ASP A 129 23.02 15.32 -13.01
N ARG A 130 24.05 14.99 -13.81
CA ARG A 130 24.93 13.84 -13.54
C ARG A 130 25.78 14.01 -12.28
N GLU A 131 26.38 15.18 -12.07
CA GLU A 131 27.11 15.45 -10.83
C GLU A 131 26.18 15.48 -9.61
N SER A 132 24.95 15.98 -9.76
CA SER A 132 23.96 15.94 -8.68
C SER A 132 23.53 14.52 -8.27
N SER A 133 23.60 13.55 -9.20
CA SER A 133 23.37 12.13 -8.91
C SER A 133 24.57 11.44 -8.23
N ASP A 134 25.77 12.03 -8.36
CA ASP A 134 27.02 11.51 -7.79
C ASP A 134 27.30 12.03 -6.38
N THR A 135 26.89 13.26 -6.05
CA THR A 135 26.94 13.80 -4.68
C THR A 135 25.61 13.58 -3.95
N PRO A 136 25.55 12.74 -2.89
CA PRO A 136 24.30 12.53 -2.17
C PRO A 136 23.85 13.83 -1.49
N ASP A 137 22.60 14.23 -1.76
CA ASP A 137 21.96 15.36 -1.07
C ASP A 137 21.71 15.03 0.41
N SER A 138 21.38 16.06 1.21
CA SER A 138 21.23 15.91 2.65
C SER A 138 20.13 14.90 2.99
N LEU A 139 19.07 14.89 2.19
CA LEU A 139 17.96 13.95 2.32
C LEU A 139 18.38 12.50 2.03
N SER A 140 19.15 12.26 0.98
CA SER A 140 19.74 10.95 0.66
C SER A 140 20.57 10.43 1.81
N ALA A 141 21.37 11.28 2.46
CA ALA A 141 22.20 10.87 3.58
C ALA A 141 21.36 10.35 4.75
N VAL A 142 20.21 10.98 5.05
CA VAL A 142 19.29 10.53 6.10
C VAL A 142 18.61 9.20 5.74
N VAL A 143 18.18 9.04 4.49
CA VAL A 143 17.46 7.84 4.03
C VAL A 143 18.38 6.61 3.96
N ASN A 144 19.63 6.80 3.55
CA ASN A 144 20.61 5.72 3.46
C ASN A 144 21.36 5.49 4.79
N ASP A 145 21.07 6.26 5.85
CA ASP A 145 21.63 6.05 7.20
C ASP A 145 21.03 4.77 7.83
N PRO A 146 21.84 3.84 8.36
CA PRO A 146 21.35 2.63 9.02
C PRO A 146 20.37 2.88 10.18
N ARG A 147 20.36 4.08 10.76
CA ARG A 147 19.43 4.49 11.83
C ARG A 147 18.05 4.89 11.31
N GLY A 148 17.93 5.21 10.02
CA GLY A 148 16.66 5.52 9.35
C GLY A 148 15.92 4.27 8.85
N ASP A 149 16.59 3.12 8.81
CA ASP A 149 15.98 1.87 8.37
C ASP A 149 15.04 1.29 9.44
N MET A 150 13.76 1.58 9.28
CA MET A 150 12.65 1.06 10.09
C MET A 150 12.42 -0.45 9.91
N PHE A 151 13.12 -1.12 8.99
CA PHE A 151 12.93 -2.54 8.72
C PHE A 151 13.98 -3.43 9.41
N SER A 152 15.05 -2.84 9.93
CA SER A 152 16.18 -3.57 10.53
C SER A 152 16.50 -3.19 11.98
N SER A 153 15.92 -2.10 12.51
CA SER A 153 16.16 -1.70 13.91
C SER A 153 15.68 -2.75 14.92
N GLY A 154 14.55 -3.41 14.65
CA GLY A 154 13.92 -4.38 15.56
C GLY A 154 13.44 -3.79 16.89
N GLU A 155 13.48 -2.46 17.03
CA GLU A 155 13.08 -1.75 18.24
C GLU A 155 11.56 -1.57 18.25
N ALA A 156 10.88 -2.21 19.21
CA ALA A 156 9.46 -2.00 19.42
C ALA A 156 9.17 -0.54 19.80
N ASP A 157 8.10 0.02 19.25
CA ASP A 157 7.59 1.33 19.63
C ASP A 157 6.71 1.22 20.88
N GLN A 158 7.13 1.89 21.95
CA GLN A 158 6.41 1.95 23.23
C GLN A 158 5.49 3.18 23.33
N SER A 159 5.29 3.91 22.25
CA SER A 159 4.49 5.13 22.21
C SER A 159 3.02 4.90 22.57
N SER A 160 2.43 5.85 23.29
CA SER A 160 0.98 5.88 23.57
C SER A 160 0.14 6.11 22.32
N LEU A 161 0.75 6.52 21.21
CA LEU A 161 0.07 6.81 19.95
C LEU A 161 -0.28 5.57 19.12
N VAL A 162 0.11 4.35 19.54
CA VAL A 162 -0.23 3.10 18.83
C VAL A 162 -1.73 2.85 18.88
N PRO A 163 -2.51 3.12 17.80
CA PRO A 163 -3.97 2.94 17.85
C PRO A 163 -4.25 1.47 18.19
N GLY A 164 -4.93 1.23 19.31
CA GLY A 164 -5.11 -0.11 19.89
C GLY A 164 -6.10 -0.99 19.14
N PHE A 165 -6.28 -0.79 17.84
CA PHE A 165 -7.27 -1.49 17.02
C PHE A 165 -6.62 -2.55 16.16
N GLU A 166 -7.36 -3.65 15.97
CA GLU A 166 -6.90 -4.86 15.31
C GLU A 166 -6.47 -4.64 13.84
N ARG A 167 -5.81 -5.65 13.21
CA ARG A 167 -5.20 -5.53 11.86
C ARG A 167 -6.31 -5.35 10.85
N ARG A 168 -6.62 -4.10 10.51
CA ARG A 168 -7.72 -3.74 9.61
C ARG A 168 -7.29 -2.67 8.59
N SER A 169 -6.02 -2.72 8.19
CA SER A 169 -5.48 -1.95 7.07
C SER A 169 -5.10 -2.85 5.91
N PHE A 170 -5.39 -2.40 4.70
CA PHE A 170 -4.91 -3.01 3.47
C PHE A 170 -4.39 -1.91 2.54
N VAL A 171 -3.07 -1.79 2.46
CA VAL A 171 -2.34 -0.76 1.75
C VAL A 171 -2.81 0.62 2.22
N ASP A 172 -3.56 1.35 1.39
CA ASP A 172 -4.04 2.70 1.69
C ASP A 172 -5.39 2.71 2.42
N ASP A 173 -6.11 1.59 2.42
CA ASP A 173 -7.45 1.47 2.99
C ASP A 173 -7.38 1.06 4.46
N ILE A 174 -7.97 1.86 5.35
CA ILE A 174 -8.00 1.62 6.78
C ILE A 174 -9.45 1.67 7.26
N CYS A 175 -9.90 0.61 7.91
CA CYS A 175 -11.24 0.57 8.48
C CYS A 175 -11.21 0.15 9.94
N PHE A 176 -11.97 0.86 10.77
CA PHE A 176 -12.19 0.51 12.16
C PHE A 176 -13.59 0.94 12.59
N GLY A 177 -14.09 0.31 13.63
CA GLY A 177 -15.40 0.63 14.20
C GLY A 177 -15.34 0.63 15.72
N GLU A 178 -16.08 1.55 16.34
CA GLU A 178 -16.15 1.78 17.79
C GLU A 178 -17.42 2.57 18.16
N SER A 179 -17.59 2.88 19.45
CA SER A 179 -18.49 3.96 19.86
C SER A 179 -17.97 5.33 19.36
N PHE A 180 -18.85 6.33 19.29
CA PHE A 180 -18.47 7.64 18.76
C PHE A 180 -17.37 8.35 19.57
N ASP A 181 -17.40 8.22 20.90
CA ASP A 181 -16.43 8.89 21.78
C ASP A 181 -15.05 8.23 21.70
N ALA A 182 -15.00 6.89 21.76
CA ALA A 182 -13.75 6.14 21.58
C ALA A 182 -13.13 6.40 20.19
N TYR A 183 -13.99 6.51 19.17
CA TYR A 183 -13.56 6.85 17.81
C TYR A 183 -12.77 8.16 17.72
N LEU A 184 -13.18 9.24 18.39
CA LEU A 184 -12.49 10.51 18.29
C LEU A 184 -11.09 10.45 18.89
N GLU A 185 -10.95 9.76 20.03
CA GLU A 185 -9.65 9.50 20.65
C GLU A 185 -8.76 8.65 19.74
N THR A 186 -9.33 7.61 19.13
CA THR A 186 -8.65 6.74 18.17
C THR A 186 -8.19 7.50 16.93
N LEU A 187 -9.05 8.35 16.37
CA LEU A 187 -8.73 9.16 15.21
C LEU A 187 -7.63 10.16 15.52
N ASP A 188 -7.68 10.82 16.68
CA ASP A 188 -6.66 11.79 17.09
C ASP A 188 -5.27 11.13 17.20
N ARG A 189 -5.21 9.94 17.81
CA ARG A 189 -3.99 9.12 17.88
C ARG A 189 -3.49 8.69 16.51
N LEU A 190 -4.40 8.24 15.64
CA LEU A 190 -4.10 7.82 14.28
C LEU A 190 -3.53 8.97 13.44
N LEU A 191 -4.18 10.13 13.45
CA LEU A 191 -3.76 11.31 12.70
C LEU A 191 -2.42 11.86 13.23
N SER A 192 -2.25 11.90 14.56
CA SER A 192 -0.98 12.28 15.18
C SER A 192 0.15 11.36 14.75
N ARG A 193 -0.10 10.05 14.72
CA ARG A 193 0.88 9.08 14.23
C ARG A 193 1.20 9.27 12.75
N PHE A 194 0.18 9.52 11.93
CA PHE A 194 0.38 9.72 10.50
C PHE A 194 1.17 10.98 10.19
N GLU A 195 1.02 12.03 10.99
CA GLU A 195 1.89 13.19 10.92
C GLU A 195 3.36 12.83 11.20
N GLU A 196 3.64 12.04 12.25
CA GLU A 196 5.01 11.58 12.55
C GLU A 196 5.60 10.71 11.44
N CYS A 197 4.77 9.86 10.84
CA CYS A 197 5.16 8.99 9.73
C CYS A 197 5.14 9.69 8.35
N GLN A 198 4.77 10.98 8.29
CA GLN A 198 4.62 11.75 7.04
C GLN A 198 3.62 11.11 6.05
N ILE A 199 2.58 10.47 6.58
CA ILE A 199 1.49 9.87 5.82
C ILE A 199 0.36 10.88 5.71
N SER A 200 -0.03 11.19 4.47
CA SER A 200 -1.17 12.07 4.21
C SER A 200 -2.46 11.26 4.05
N VAL A 201 -3.59 11.81 4.47
CA VAL A 201 -4.92 11.19 4.33
C VAL A 201 -5.80 12.06 3.45
N SER A 202 -6.59 11.45 2.58
CA SER A 202 -7.56 12.16 1.75
C SER A 202 -8.81 12.50 2.55
N PHE A 203 -8.91 13.73 3.06
CA PHE A 203 -10.09 14.15 3.83
C PHE A 203 -11.41 13.98 3.06
N THR A 204 -11.41 14.17 1.74
CA THR A 204 -12.60 14.02 0.89
C THR A 204 -13.08 12.59 0.75
N LYS A 205 -12.23 11.59 1.04
CA LYS A 205 -12.57 10.18 0.99
C LYS A 205 -12.82 9.58 2.38
N ILE A 206 -12.59 10.35 3.45
CA ILE A 206 -12.91 9.88 4.80
C ILE A 206 -14.42 9.80 4.92
N MET A 207 -14.93 8.57 5.08
CA MET A 207 -16.35 8.36 5.34
C MET A 207 -16.61 8.38 6.84
N PHE A 208 -17.37 9.38 7.26
CA PHE A 208 -17.70 9.60 8.65
C PHE A 208 -19.07 8.96 9.02
N VAL A 209 -19.07 8.02 9.97
CA VAL A 209 -20.18 7.49 10.80
C VAL A 209 -21.31 7.02 9.93
N GLN A 210 -21.11 5.82 9.41
CA GLN A 210 -22.15 5.17 8.64
C GLN A 210 -22.49 3.83 9.29
N PRO A 211 -23.78 3.46 9.33
CA PRO A 211 -24.23 2.13 9.76
C PRO A 211 -23.81 1.05 8.77
N THR A 212 -23.47 1.45 7.55
CA THR A 212 -22.94 0.59 6.49
C THR A 212 -21.74 1.26 5.85
N VAL A 213 -20.64 0.55 5.66
CA VAL A 213 -19.43 1.06 5.00
C VAL A 213 -18.92 0.05 3.99
N ASP A 214 -18.54 0.55 2.82
CA ASP A 214 -17.82 -0.22 1.83
C ASP A 214 -16.32 -0.25 2.18
N PHE A 215 -15.76 -1.44 2.33
CA PHE A 215 -14.34 -1.67 2.59
C PHE A 215 -13.87 -2.91 1.82
N LEU A 216 -12.77 -2.77 1.07
CA LEU A 216 -12.20 -3.85 0.26
C LEU A 216 -13.26 -4.56 -0.60
N SER A 217 -14.10 -3.80 -1.31
CA SER A 217 -15.20 -4.34 -2.15
C SER A 217 -16.26 -5.16 -1.40
N HIS A 218 -16.41 -4.95 -0.10
CA HIS A 218 -17.46 -5.54 0.71
C HIS A 218 -18.26 -4.44 1.41
N ALA A 219 -19.59 -4.58 1.39
CA ALA A 219 -20.47 -3.76 2.19
C ALA A 219 -20.61 -4.38 3.59
N MET A 220 -20.15 -3.67 4.60
CA MET A 220 -20.20 -4.09 6.00
C MET A 220 -21.32 -3.35 6.71
N SER A 221 -22.16 -4.07 7.43
CA SER A 221 -23.13 -3.46 8.34
C SER A 221 -23.33 -4.33 9.58
N ARG A 222 -24.13 -3.84 10.53
CA ARG A 222 -24.51 -4.62 11.72
C ARG A 222 -25.28 -5.91 11.36
N GLU A 223 -25.97 -5.93 10.23
CA GLU A 223 -26.69 -7.10 9.73
C GLU A 223 -25.75 -8.17 9.16
N GLY A 224 -24.46 -7.84 9.01
CA GLY A 224 -23.41 -8.72 8.53
C GLY A 224 -22.69 -8.17 7.31
N LEU A 225 -21.88 -9.02 6.71
CA LEU A 225 -21.08 -8.71 5.54
C LEU A 225 -21.80 -9.09 4.25
N ARG A 226 -21.71 -8.24 3.24
CA ARG A 226 -22.19 -8.50 1.88
C ARG A 226 -21.09 -8.17 0.87
N ALA A 227 -21.05 -8.90 -0.24
CA ALA A 227 -20.21 -8.52 -1.37
C ALA A 227 -20.80 -7.31 -2.11
N ASP A 228 -19.93 -6.46 -2.65
CA ASP A 228 -20.36 -5.31 -3.47
C ASP A 228 -21.17 -5.79 -4.70
N GLU A 229 -22.39 -5.28 -4.85
CA GLU A 229 -23.32 -5.70 -5.90
C GLU A 229 -22.78 -5.44 -7.31
N LYS A 230 -22.00 -4.37 -7.50
CA LYS A 230 -21.43 -4.02 -8.81
C LYS A 230 -20.33 -5.02 -9.19
N LYS A 231 -19.51 -5.43 -8.22
CA LYS A 231 -18.46 -6.44 -8.39
C LYS A 231 -19.03 -7.83 -8.58
N LEU A 232 -20.07 -8.19 -7.83
CA LEU A 232 -20.80 -9.44 -8.04
C LEU A 232 -21.36 -9.53 -9.45
N LYS A 233 -22.03 -8.46 -9.92
CA LYS A 233 -22.55 -8.42 -11.29
C LYS A 233 -21.44 -8.64 -12.32
N ALA A 234 -20.30 -7.97 -12.16
CA ALA A 234 -19.15 -8.15 -13.04
C ALA A 234 -18.65 -9.60 -13.04
N ILE A 235 -18.64 -10.28 -11.89
CA ILE A 235 -18.25 -11.70 -11.78
C ILE A 235 -19.26 -12.62 -12.45
N THR A 236 -20.56 -12.38 -12.26
CA THR A 236 -21.62 -13.19 -12.91
C THR A 236 -21.61 -13.06 -14.44
N GLU A 237 -21.10 -11.94 -14.96
CA GLU A 237 -20.97 -11.67 -16.39
C GLU A 237 -19.61 -12.13 -16.96
N LEU A 238 -18.70 -12.66 -16.14
CA LEU A 238 -17.40 -13.12 -16.62
C LEU A 238 -17.56 -14.25 -17.63
N PRO A 239 -16.92 -14.15 -18.81
CA PRO A 239 -16.96 -15.24 -19.78
C PRO A 239 -16.24 -16.46 -19.21
N PHE A 240 -16.84 -17.63 -19.41
CA PHE A 240 -16.22 -18.89 -18.99
C PHE A 240 -14.83 -19.04 -19.62
N PRO A 241 -13.79 -19.35 -18.83
CA PRO A 241 -12.41 -19.32 -19.30
C PRO A 241 -12.16 -20.36 -20.40
N ARG A 242 -11.20 -20.07 -21.28
CA ARG A 242 -10.78 -20.96 -22.39
C ARG A 242 -9.29 -21.29 -22.38
N THR A 243 -8.53 -20.62 -21.52
CA THR A 243 -7.07 -20.73 -21.43
C THR A 243 -6.67 -20.95 -19.99
N ILE A 244 -5.50 -21.55 -19.76
CA ILE A 244 -5.01 -21.84 -18.40
C ILE A 244 -4.89 -20.54 -17.58
N LYS A 245 -4.36 -19.47 -18.19
CA LYS A 245 -4.31 -18.13 -17.58
C LYS A 245 -5.72 -17.60 -17.27
N GLY A 246 -6.68 -17.84 -18.15
CA GLY A 246 -8.07 -17.48 -17.94
C GLY A 246 -8.69 -18.23 -16.76
N VAL A 247 -8.44 -19.53 -16.63
CA VAL A 247 -8.90 -20.35 -15.49
C VAL A 247 -8.30 -19.83 -14.18
N GLN A 248 -7.00 -19.52 -14.16
CA GLN A 248 -6.33 -18.94 -12.99
C GLN A 248 -6.94 -17.59 -12.58
N ALA A 249 -7.19 -16.70 -13.54
CA ALA A 249 -7.82 -15.41 -13.27
C ALA A 249 -9.27 -15.56 -12.79
N PHE A 250 -10.03 -16.47 -13.40
CA PHE A 250 -11.41 -16.77 -13.03
C PHE A 250 -11.51 -17.35 -11.61
N LEU A 251 -10.67 -18.34 -11.29
CA LEU A 251 -10.56 -18.88 -9.93
C LEU A 251 -10.14 -17.81 -8.92
N GLY A 252 -9.21 -16.93 -9.27
CA GLY A 252 -8.81 -15.82 -8.41
C GLY A 252 -9.97 -14.89 -8.08
N ALA A 253 -10.79 -14.54 -9.08
CA ALA A 253 -11.98 -13.71 -8.89
C ALA A 253 -13.04 -14.37 -8.00
N LEU A 254 -13.27 -15.69 -8.17
CA LEU A 254 -14.19 -16.44 -7.32
C LEU A 254 -13.66 -16.59 -5.89
N ASN A 255 -12.37 -16.89 -5.73
CA ASN A 255 -11.75 -17.07 -4.42
C ASN A 255 -11.85 -15.81 -3.56
N TYR A 256 -11.77 -14.62 -4.17
CA TYR A 256 -11.93 -13.34 -3.47
C TYR A 256 -13.29 -13.22 -2.76
N TYR A 257 -14.35 -13.83 -3.31
CA TYR A 257 -15.70 -13.85 -2.73
C TYR A 257 -16.10 -15.24 -2.22
N SER A 258 -15.13 -16.13 -2.00
CA SER A 258 -15.36 -17.53 -1.63
C SER A 258 -16.26 -17.69 -0.40
N ARG A 259 -16.17 -16.77 0.58
CA ARG A 259 -17.04 -16.72 1.77
C ARG A 259 -18.54 -16.66 1.46
N PHE A 260 -18.94 -16.16 0.29
CA PHE A 260 -20.34 -16.04 -0.13
C PHE A 260 -20.78 -17.16 -1.09
N ILE A 261 -19.85 -18.01 -1.53
CA ILE A 261 -20.11 -19.05 -2.51
C ILE A 261 -20.09 -20.41 -1.80
N GLN A 262 -21.27 -20.98 -1.60
CA GLN A 262 -21.40 -22.35 -1.12
C GLN A 262 -20.71 -23.31 -2.10
N ASP A 263 -20.06 -24.35 -1.56
CA ASP A 263 -19.41 -25.41 -2.33
C ASP A 263 -18.32 -24.93 -3.32
N ILE A 264 -17.73 -23.75 -3.11
CA ILE A 264 -16.65 -23.20 -3.97
C ILE A 264 -15.49 -24.18 -4.18
N ALA A 265 -15.17 -25.02 -3.21
CA ALA A 265 -14.15 -26.05 -3.32
C ALA A 265 -14.49 -27.13 -4.36
N VAL A 266 -15.76 -27.51 -4.46
CA VAL A 266 -16.26 -28.50 -5.45
C VAL A 266 -16.15 -27.91 -6.86
N TYR A 267 -16.58 -26.66 -7.03
CA TYR A 267 -16.48 -25.95 -8.30
C TYR A 267 -15.02 -25.67 -8.70
N GLY A 268 -14.18 -25.32 -7.73
CA GLY A 268 -12.75 -25.13 -7.90
C GLY A 268 -12.08 -26.41 -8.39
N ALA A 269 -12.40 -27.56 -7.79
CA ALA A 269 -11.86 -28.86 -8.19
C ALA A 269 -12.13 -29.17 -9.68
N ALA A 270 -13.33 -28.87 -10.17
CA ALA A 270 -13.68 -29.06 -11.59
C ALA A 270 -12.85 -28.17 -12.54
N LEU A 271 -12.35 -27.02 -12.06
CA LEU A 271 -11.49 -26.12 -12.82
C LEU A 271 -10.00 -26.45 -12.69
N TYR A 272 -9.56 -27.00 -11.55
CA TYR A 272 -8.17 -27.41 -11.34
C TYR A 272 -7.73 -28.58 -12.21
N ASP A 273 -8.66 -29.42 -12.66
CA ASP A 273 -8.39 -30.55 -13.57
C ASP A 273 -8.07 -30.09 -15.02
N PHE A 274 -8.10 -28.78 -15.29
CA PHE A 274 -7.78 -28.20 -16.59
C PHE A 274 -6.26 -28.12 -16.85
N GLY A 275 -5.71 -29.17 -17.48
CA GLY A 275 -4.33 -29.23 -17.98
C GLY A 275 -4.14 -28.80 -19.45
N PRO A 276 -2.91 -28.86 -19.99
CA PRO A 276 -2.64 -28.58 -21.40
C PRO A 276 -3.41 -29.55 -22.32
N GLY A 277 -4.40 -29.03 -23.06
CA GLY A 277 -5.29 -29.82 -23.92
C GLY A 277 -6.56 -30.33 -23.24
N GLY A 278 -6.84 -29.92 -21.99
CA GLY A 278 -8.06 -30.29 -21.27
C GLY A 278 -9.34 -29.71 -21.89
N ASP A 279 -10.46 -30.39 -21.67
CA ASP A 279 -11.80 -29.94 -22.06
C ASP A 279 -12.54 -29.35 -20.86
N LEU A 280 -13.01 -28.10 -20.99
CA LEU A 280 -13.77 -27.41 -19.97
C LEU A 280 -15.28 -27.64 -20.06
N SER A 281 -15.76 -28.47 -20.98
CA SER A 281 -17.20 -28.71 -21.18
C SER A 281 -17.90 -29.26 -19.93
N THR A 282 -17.22 -30.11 -19.14
CA THR A 282 -17.75 -30.68 -17.89
C THR A 282 -17.81 -29.62 -16.79
N ALA A 283 -16.75 -28.82 -16.62
CA ALA A 283 -16.76 -27.70 -15.68
C ALA A 283 -17.85 -26.69 -16.07
N LYS A 284 -17.93 -26.31 -17.35
CA LYS A 284 -18.96 -25.39 -17.86
C LYS A 284 -20.38 -25.88 -17.60
N ARG A 285 -20.65 -27.18 -17.77
CA ARG A 285 -21.96 -27.78 -17.43
C ARG A 285 -22.26 -27.71 -15.93
N SER A 286 -21.25 -27.94 -15.09
CA SER A 286 -21.41 -27.88 -13.63
C SER A 286 -21.74 -26.47 -13.15
N PHE A 287 -21.13 -25.45 -13.75
CA PHE A 287 -21.45 -24.04 -13.46
C PHE A 287 -22.78 -23.57 -14.05
N ALA A 288 -23.29 -24.20 -15.11
CA ALA A 288 -24.57 -23.84 -15.74
C ALA A 288 -25.80 -24.47 -15.04
N ALA A 289 -25.58 -25.41 -14.13
CA ALA A 289 -26.64 -26.07 -13.35
C ALA A 289 -27.01 -25.30 -12.05
N LEU A 290 -26.32 -24.19 -11.78
CA LEU A 290 -26.57 -23.21 -10.72
C LEU A 290 -27.55 -22.13 -11.20
#